data_AF-A0AA95MPP9-F1
#
_entry.id   AF-A0AA95MPP9-F1
#
_cell.length_a   1.000
_cell.length_b   1.000
_cell.length_c   1.000
_cell.angle_alpha   90.00
_cell.angle_beta   90.00
_cell.angle_gamma   90.00
#
_symmetry.space_group_name_H-M   'P 1'
#
loop_
_entity.id
_entity.type
_entity.pdbx_description
1 polymer ?
#
loop_
_entity_poly.entity_id
_entity_poly.type
_entity_poly.pdbx_seq_one_letter_code
_entity_poly.pdbx_strand_id
1 'polypeptide(L)'
;MIGDVKVKKSNIFIVVALLAVLLVGMSACSNSSEDAASINNDSGSDHISQSTDGSSESNDSSTDSTAKSDNSSNNHSDGTSIGKKVSIDTTNKIKENENIQEENTTNAETKIKGRRNVFLERLDNIQKELDALPEKKDSDKGVTNAMKNYYGISYEMYDNELNEIYALLKKELSPETMKDLKTEQIKWIEQKEKKANDERLKYNGGTFENVAMYISLYESTKERCYGLVNKYMTD
;
A
#
# COMPACT_ATOMS: atom_id res chain seq x y z
N MET A 1 28.74 38.74 30.39
CA MET A 1 27.28 38.58 30.28
C MET A 1 27.02 37.45 29.30
N ILE A 2 26.75 36.25 29.83
CA ILE A 2 26.43 35.06 29.03
C ILE A 2 24.91 34.95 29.08
N GLY A 3 24.26 35.10 27.93
CA GLY A 3 22.82 34.96 27.80
C GLY A 3 22.47 33.52 27.46
N ASP A 4 21.77 32.84 28.36
CA ASP A 4 21.20 31.51 28.14
C ASP A 4 20.10 31.56 27.09
N VAL A 5 20.27 30.84 25.97
CA VAL A 5 19.21 30.59 25.00
C VAL A 5 18.48 29.31 25.42
N LYS A 6 17.29 29.48 25.98
CA LYS A 6 16.40 28.40 26.40
C LYS A 6 15.69 27.83 25.16
N VAL A 7 16.10 26.64 24.71
CA VAL A 7 15.43 25.91 23.62
C VAL A 7 14.10 25.35 24.14
N LYS A 8 13.00 25.82 23.56
CA LYS A 8 11.64 25.37 23.87
C LYS A 8 11.38 24.06 23.12
N LYS A 9 11.37 22.92 23.82
CA LYS A 9 10.90 21.64 23.27
C LYS A 9 9.40 21.74 22.99
N SER A 10 9.01 21.55 21.73
CA SER A 10 7.62 21.38 21.34
C SER A 10 7.28 19.89 21.41
N ASN A 11 6.39 19.52 22.32
CA ASN A 11 5.86 18.17 22.39
C ASN A 11 4.69 18.05 21.41
N ILE A 12 4.94 17.50 20.22
CA ILE A 12 3.88 17.11 19.29
C ILE A 12 3.41 15.71 19.72
N PHE A 13 2.19 15.66 20.27
CA PHE A 13 1.48 14.40 20.49
C PHE A 13 1.00 13.86 19.15
N ILE A 14 1.64 12.79 18.66
CA ILE A 14 1.17 12.03 17.52
C ILE A 14 0.01 11.16 18.00
N VAL A 15 -1.21 11.52 17.60
CA VAL A 15 -2.40 10.69 17.80
C VAL A 15 -2.34 9.55 16.78
N VAL A 16 -1.86 8.40 17.22
CA VAL A 16 -1.96 7.14 16.47
C VAL A 16 -3.42 6.68 16.54
N ALA A 17 -4.20 6.96 15.49
CA ALA A 17 -5.53 6.43 15.35
C ALA A 17 -5.45 4.94 14.96
N LEU A 18 -5.42 4.08 15.97
CA LEU A 18 -5.63 2.63 15.83
C LEU A 18 -7.07 2.37 15.36
N LEU A 19 -7.24 2.13 14.06
CA LEU A 19 -8.52 1.69 13.49
C LEU A 19 -8.66 0.18 13.69
N ALA A 20 -9.10 -0.24 14.88
CA ALA A 20 -9.48 -1.61 15.15
C ALA A 20 -10.84 -1.91 14.46
N VAL A 21 -10.80 -2.53 13.30
CA VAL A 21 -12.00 -3.12 12.67
C VAL A 21 -12.32 -4.43 13.39
N LEU A 22 -13.22 -4.36 14.37
CA LEU A 22 -13.88 -5.53 14.95
C LEU A 22 -14.88 -6.09 13.93
N LEU A 23 -14.48 -7.15 13.23
CA LEU A 23 -15.38 -8.04 12.52
C LEU A 23 -15.47 -9.37 13.27
N VAL A 24 -16.46 -9.48 14.17
CA VAL A 24 -17.08 -10.77 14.51
C VAL A 24 -18.58 -10.53 14.64
N GLY A 25 -19.31 -10.73 13.55
CA GLY A 25 -20.73 -11.06 13.59
C GLY A 25 -20.85 -12.57 13.73
N MET A 26 -21.23 -13.06 14.91
CA MET A 26 -21.69 -14.43 15.09
C MET A 26 -23.19 -14.40 15.36
N SER A 27 -23.91 -15.07 14.47
CA SER A 27 -25.34 -15.30 14.50
C SER A 27 -25.78 -15.96 15.81
N ALA A 28 -26.68 -15.33 16.54
CA ALA A 28 -27.39 -15.92 17.66
C ALA A 28 -28.68 -16.58 17.16
N CYS A 29 -28.65 -17.90 17.00
CA CYS A 29 -29.82 -18.77 17.12
C CYS A 29 -29.40 -19.94 18.00
N SER A 30 -29.67 -19.84 19.31
CA SER A 30 -29.62 -20.95 20.25
C SER A 30 -31.06 -21.32 20.57
N ASN A 31 -31.41 -22.59 20.30
CA ASN A 31 -32.65 -23.21 20.74
C ASN A 31 -32.49 -23.67 22.20
N SER A 32 -33.58 -23.53 22.95
CA SER A 32 -33.76 -23.92 24.35
C SER A 32 -33.63 -25.43 24.57
N SER A 33 -33.00 -25.84 25.67
CA SER A 33 -33.65 -26.67 26.69
C SER A 33 -32.85 -26.62 27.99
N GLU A 34 -33.55 -26.24 29.06
CA GLU A 34 -33.11 -26.37 30.44
C GLU A 34 -33.07 -27.86 30.83
N ASP A 35 -32.09 -28.24 31.67
CA ASP A 35 -32.30 -29.13 32.81
C ASP A 35 -31.10 -29.03 33.75
N ALA A 36 -31.38 -28.77 35.02
CA ALA A 36 -30.43 -28.64 36.10
C ALA A 36 -30.39 -29.92 36.94
N ALA A 37 -29.20 -30.43 37.26
CA ALA A 37 -28.89 -31.05 38.55
C ALA A 37 -27.38 -31.29 38.68
N SER A 38 -26.81 -30.81 39.78
CA SER A 38 -25.45 -31.13 40.24
C SER A 38 -25.37 -32.58 40.74
N ILE A 39 -24.17 -33.18 40.75
CA ILE A 39 -23.54 -33.85 41.90
C ILE A 39 -22.08 -34.19 41.57
N ASN A 40 -21.21 -33.96 42.55
CA ASN A 40 -19.78 -34.24 42.61
C ASN A 40 -19.45 -35.75 42.49
N ASN A 41 -18.26 -36.10 41.98
CA ASN A 41 -17.20 -36.75 42.79
C ASN A 41 -15.97 -37.18 41.97
N ASP A 42 -14.87 -37.16 42.71
CA ASP A 42 -13.48 -37.50 42.48
C ASP A 42 -13.19 -39.00 42.16
N SER A 43 -11.94 -39.26 41.80
CA SER A 43 -11.16 -40.52 41.83
C SER A 43 -10.91 -41.26 40.50
N GLY A 44 -9.65 -41.20 40.06
CA GLY A 44 -8.74 -42.36 40.13
C GLY A 44 -8.63 -43.33 38.95
N SER A 45 -7.35 -43.58 38.59
CA SER A 45 -6.78 -44.84 38.07
C SER A 45 -6.66 -45.04 36.56
N ASP A 46 -5.41 -44.98 36.09
CA ASP A 46 -4.66 -45.93 35.27
C ASP A 46 -5.43 -46.95 34.42
N HIS A 47 -5.15 -46.99 33.10
CA HIS A 47 -4.21 -47.96 32.51
C HIS A 47 -4.27 -47.93 30.97
N ILE A 48 -3.10 -48.20 30.40
CA ILE A 48 -2.73 -48.41 29.00
C ILE A 48 -3.59 -49.50 28.32
N SER A 49 -3.95 -49.34 27.05
CA SER A 49 -3.81 -50.40 26.04
C SER A 49 -4.01 -49.91 24.61
N GLN A 50 -3.27 -50.61 23.76
CA GLN A 50 -2.92 -50.40 22.37
C GLN A 50 -3.69 -51.38 21.50
N SER A 51 -4.18 -50.96 20.33
CA SER A 51 -4.56 -51.82 19.18
C SER A 51 -4.90 -50.91 17.98
N THR A 52 -4.03 -50.77 16.97
CA THR A 52 -3.91 -51.54 15.71
C THR A 52 -5.04 -51.34 14.69
N ASP A 53 -4.63 -50.76 13.54
CA ASP A 53 -5.01 -50.97 12.13
C ASP A 53 -6.41 -51.44 11.71
N GLY A 54 -6.91 -50.81 10.64
CA GLY A 54 -8.02 -51.32 9.83
C GLY A 54 -8.48 -50.39 8.71
N SER A 55 -7.92 -50.61 7.52
CA SER A 55 -8.26 -50.00 6.21
C SER A 55 -9.71 -50.23 5.74
N SER A 56 -10.23 -49.35 4.87
CA SER A 56 -11.01 -49.59 3.61
C SER A 56 -11.86 -48.34 3.28
N GLU A 57 -11.63 -47.61 2.20
CA GLU A 57 -12.09 -47.84 0.80
C GLU A 57 -13.62 -47.94 0.60
N SER A 58 -14.17 -47.04 -0.23
CA SER A 58 -15.19 -47.25 -1.30
C SER A 58 -15.86 -45.90 -1.64
N ASN A 59 -15.72 -45.38 -2.88
CA ASN A 59 -16.55 -45.58 -4.10
C ASN A 59 -17.37 -44.29 -4.36
N ASP A 60 -17.11 -43.54 -5.44
CA ASP A 60 -17.58 -43.75 -6.82
C ASP A 60 -19.09 -43.49 -6.98
N SER A 61 -19.46 -42.40 -7.69
CA SER A 61 -20.09 -42.54 -9.01
C SER A 61 -20.23 -41.19 -9.73
N SER A 62 -19.95 -41.24 -11.02
CA SER A 62 -20.36 -40.27 -12.03
C SER A 62 -21.84 -40.47 -12.40
N THR A 63 -22.50 -39.44 -12.94
CA THR A 63 -23.14 -39.53 -14.28
C THR A 63 -23.69 -38.19 -14.77
N ASP A 64 -23.37 -37.97 -16.04
CA ASP A 64 -23.81 -36.98 -17.03
C ASP A 64 -25.30 -37.10 -17.43
N SER A 65 -25.92 -35.99 -17.87
CA SER A 65 -26.72 -35.90 -19.12
C SER A 65 -27.46 -34.56 -19.28
N THR A 66 -26.88 -33.70 -20.12
CA THR A 66 -27.44 -33.07 -21.35
C THR A 66 -28.97 -32.90 -21.56
N ALA A 67 -29.41 -31.66 -21.87
CA ALA A 67 -30.14 -31.23 -23.11
C ALA A 67 -30.80 -29.83 -22.89
N LYS A 68 -30.27 -28.74 -23.47
CA LYS A 68 -30.51 -28.16 -24.81
C LYS A 68 -31.90 -27.53 -25.03
N SER A 69 -31.93 -26.23 -25.32
CA SER A 69 -32.85 -25.66 -26.33
C SER A 69 -32.30 -24.35 -26.92
N ASP A 70 -32.42 -24.29 -28.24
CA ASP A 70 -31.97 -23.31 -29.22
C ASP A 70 -32.72 -21.95 -29.05
N ASN A 71 -32.38 -20.81 -29.66
CA ASN A 71 -32.18 -20.61 -31.10
C ASN A 71 -31.72 -19.17 -31.45
N SER A 72 -30.82 -19.09 -32.45
CA SER A 72 -30.68 -18.11 -33.56
C SER A 72 -30.53 -16.60 -33.32
N SER A 73 -29.41 -15.99 -33.76
CA SER A 73 -29.07 -15.51 -35.15
C SER A 73 -29.73 -14.16 -35.50
N ASN A 74 -29.13 -13.18 -36.19
CA ASN A 74 -27.85 -13.04 -36.92
C ASN A 74 -27.70 -11.58 -37.44
N ASN A 75 -26.49 -11.26 -37.93
CA ASN A 75 -26.09 -10.20 -38.91
C ASN A 75 -25.94 -8.75 -38.39
N HIS A 76 -24.80 -8.03 -38.50
CA HIS A 76 -23.79 -7.79 -39.56
C HIS A 76 -24.31 -7.03 -40.81
N SER A 77 -23.89 -5.76 -40.97
CA SER A 77 -23.05 -5.28 -42.10
C SER A 77 -22.99 -3.74 -42.19
N ASP A 78 -21.83 -3.29 -42.66
CA ASP A 78 -21.39 -1.94 -43.04
C ASP A 78 -22.17 -1.27 -44.21
N GLY A 79 -22.00 0.06 -44.36
CA GLY A 79 -21.84 0.68 -45.69
C GLY A 79 -22.49 2.05 -46.01
N THR A 80 -21.67 3.12 -45.95
CA THR A 80 -21.39 4.12 -47.02
C THR A 80 -22.44 5.11 -47.61
N SER A 81 -22.11 6.43 -47.60
CA SER A 81 -22.02 7.39 -48.77
C SER A 81 -22.18 8.86 -48.36
N ILE A 82 -21.19 9.77 -48.52
CA ILE A 82 -20.81 10.63 -49.69
C ILE A 82 -21.65 11.92 -49.89
N GLY A 83 -20.98 13.09 -49.92
CA GLY A 83 -21.59 14.39 -50.27
C GLY A 83 -20.67 15.65 -50.34
N LYS A 84 -19.66 15.66 -51.23
CA LYS A 84 -19.07 16.75 -52.07
C LYS A 84 -19.26 18.28 -51.80
N LYS A 85 -18.11 19.01 -51.65
CA LYS A 85 -17.59 20.28 -52.30
C LYS A 85 -18.43 21.60 -52.17
N VAL A 86 -17.88 22.78 -51.80
CA VAL A 86 -17.10 23.74 -52.63
C VAL A 86 -16.55 24.92 -51.79
N SER A 87 -15.34 25.38 -52.13
CA SER A 87 -14.57 26.56 -51.69
C SER A 87 -15.24 27.93 -51.93
N ILE A 88 -14.95 28.93 -51.08
CA ILE A 88 -14.61 30.30 -51.52
C ILE A 88 -13.61 30.93 -50.52
N ASP A 89 -12.52 31.44 -51.09
CA ASP A 89 -11.42 32.21 -50.50
C ASP A 89 -11.87 33.67 -50.23
N THR A 90 -11.56 34.23 -49.06
CA THR A 90 -11.41 35.69 -48.91
C THR A 90 -10.47 35.99 -47.74
N THR A 91 -9.24 36.32 -48.12
CA THR A 91 -8.26 37.08 -47.32
C THR A 91 -8.89 38.36 -46.77
N ASN A 92 -8.75 38.60 -45.46
CA ASN A 92 -8.65 39.96 -44.93
C ASN A 92 -7.79 40.01 -43.67
N LYS A 93 -6.58 40.57 -43.85
CA LYS A 93 -5.72 41.09 -42.79
C LYS A 93 -6.46 42.22 -42.10
N ILE A 94 -6.75 42.07 -40.81
CA ILE A 94 -6.94 43.18 -39.90
C ILE A 94 -5.86 43.05 -38.82
N LYS A 95 -4.98 44.04 -38.79
CA LYS A 95 -4.00 44.23 -37.72
C LYS A 95 -4.74 44.86 -36.56
N GLU A 96 -4.98 44.11 -35.50
CA GLU A 96 -5.34 44.67 -34.21
C GLU A 96 -4.11 44.66 -33.31
N ASN A 97 -3.71 45.88 -32.97
CA ASN A 97 -2.82 46.23 -31.89
C ASN A 97 -3.62 46.09 -30.61
N GLU A 98 -3.42 44.99 -29.89
CA GLU A 98 -3.78 44.90 -28.48
C GLU A 98 -2.50 44.80 -27.66
N ASN A 99 -2.18 45.93 -27.03
CA ASN A 99 -1.35 45.99 -25.83
C ASN A 99 -2.14 45.31 -24.71
N ILE A 100 -1.99 43.99 -24.60
CA ILE A 100 -2.47 43.21 -23.48
C ILE A 100 -1.37 43.24 -22.43
N GLN A 101 -1.65 43.94 -21.34
CA GLN A 101 -0.98 43.76 -20.05
C GLN A 101 -0.94 42.27 -19.75
N GLU A 102 0.26 41.71 -19.62
CA GLU A 102 0.45 40.34 -19.14
C GLU A 102 0.11 40.32 -17.65
N GLU A 103 -1.19 40.15 -17.40
CA GLU A 103 -1.74 39.73 -16.13
C GLU A 103 -1.00 38.48 -15.63
N ASN A 104 -0.73 38.49 -14.34
CA ASN A 104 -0.24 37.37 -13.54
C ASN A 104 -0.72 36.01 -14.07
N THR A 105 0.14 35.34 -14.83
CA THR A 105 0.04 33.89 -14.96
C THR A 105 0.47 33.34 -13.60
N THR A 106 -0.52 33.04 -12.75
CA THR A 106 -0.32 32.14 -11.61
C THR A 106 0.13 30.80 -12.16
N ASN A 107 1.44 30.68 -12.41
CA ASN A 107 2.11 29.41 -12.58
C ASN A 107 1.88 28.67 -11.26
N ALA A 108 0.90 27.78 -11.25
CA ALA A 108 0.74 26.82 -10.17
C ALA A 108 2.09 26.09 -10.05
N GLU A 109 2.86 26.37 -9.01
CA GLU A 109 4.16 25.75 -8.81
C GLU A 109 3.92 24.26 -8.55
N THR A 110 4.07 23.47 -9.60
CA THR A 110 3.90 22.01 -9.58
C THR A 110 5.10 21.30 -8.93
N LYS A 111 6.21 22.01 -8.74
CA LYS A 111 7.44 21.53 -8.12
C LYS A 111 8.06 22.57 -7.19
N ILE A 112 8.62 22.09 -6.08
CA ILE A 112 9.33 22.88 -5.08
C ILE A 112 10.81 23.00 -5.48
N LYS A 113 11.36 24.22 -5.48
CA LYS A 113 12.77 24.50 -5.85
C LYS A 113 13.73 24.41 -4.67
N GLY A 114 14.99 24.06 -4.92
CA GLY A 114 16.08 24.05 -3.94
C GLY A 114 15.97 22.96 -2.85
N ARG A 115 15.14 21.93 -3.06
CA ARG A 115 14.90 20.87 -2.06
C ARG A 115 15.38 19.49 -2.49
N ARG A 116 15.49 19.24 -3.80
CA ARG A 116 15.69 17.89 -4.33
C ARG A 116 16.98 17.26 -3.82
N ASN A 117 18.12 17.93 -4.00
CA ASN A 117 19.42 17.40 -3.57
C ASN A 117 19.48 17.14 -2.05
N VAL A 118 18.84 17.98 -1.24
CA VAL A 118 18.80 17.81 0.23
C VAL A 118 18.14 16.48 0.61
N PHE A 119 17.00 16.15 0.00
CA PHE A 119 16.32 14.88 0.30
C PHE A 119 17.01 13.67 -0.34
N LEU A 120 17.59 13.80 -1.52
CA LEU A 120 18.39 12.72 -2.10
C LEU A 120 19.59 12.37 -1.22
N GLU A 121 20.28 13.38 -0.67
CA GLU A 121 21.39 13.16 0.26
C GLU A 121 20.92 12.48 1.56
N ARG A 122 19.76 12.86 2.10
CA ARG A 122 19.16 12.18 3.28
C ARG A 122 18.87 10.70 2.98
N LEU A 123 18.28 10.40 1.82
CA LEU A 123 17.98 9.03 1.41
C LEU A 123 19.25 8.20 1.20
N ASP A 124 20.31 8.79 0.62
CA ASP A 124 21.63 8.15 0.51
C ASP A 124 22.24 7.88 1.89
N ASN A 125 22.09 8.81 2.83
CA ASN A 125 22.60 8.65 4.18
C ASN A 125 21.84 7.55 4.96
N ILE A 126 20.52 7.45 4.81
CA ILE A 126 19.75 6.31 5.33
C ILE A 126 20.33 5.00 4.81
N GLN A 127 20.64 4.89 3.50
CA GLN A 127 21.22 3.67 2.97
C GLN A 127 22.59 3.35 3.59
N LYS A 128 23.45 4.36 3.79
CA LYS A 128 24.75 4.18 4.46
C LYS A 128 24.60 3.72 5.90
N GLU A 129 23.63 4.28 6.64
CA GLU A 129 23.34 3.87 8.02
C GLU A 129 22.85 2.43 8.09
N LEU A 130 21.97 2.02 7.16
CA LEU A 130 21.52 0.63 7.04
C LEU A 130 22.69 -0.31 6.71
N ASP A 131 23.56 0.08 5.79
CA ASP A 131 24.73 -0.73 5.41
C ASP A 131 25.74 -0.89 6.57
N ALA A 132 25.71 0.01 7.55
CA ALA A 132 26.54 -0.04 8.75
C ALA A 132 25.91 -0.80 9.94
N LEU A 133 24.64 -1.23 9.83
CA LEU A 133 23.97 -1.97 10.90
C LEU A 133 24.68 -3.31 11.21
N PRO A 134 24.80 -3.70 12.49
CA PRO A 134 25.43 -4.97 12.85
C PRO A 134 24.68 -6.18 12.28
N GLU A 135 23.36 -6.08 12.10
CA GLU A 135 22.51 -7.12 11.52
C GLU A 135 22.80 -7.36 10.02
N LYS A 136 23.37 -6.37 9.32
CA LYS A 136 23.53 -6.41 7.86
C LYS A 136 24.28 -7.65 7.39
N LYS A 137 25.42 -7.95 8.01
CA LYS A 137 26.28 -9.08 7.64
C LYS A 137 25.56 -10.43 7.73
N ASP A 138 24.78 -10.64 8.79
CA ASP A 138 24.08 -11.91 8.99
C ASP A 138 22.76 -11.95 8.22
N SER A 139 22.14 -10.79 7.98
CA SER A 139 21.03 -10.63 7.04
C SER A 139 21.45 -11.03 5.62
N ASP A 140 22.60 -10.55 5.14
CA ASP A 140 23.15 -10.88 3.81
C ASP A 140 23.49 -12.36 3.66
N LYS A 141 23.71 -13.08 4.77
CA LYS A 141 23.90 -14.53 4.79
C LYS A 141 22.59 -15.32 4.89
N GLY A 142 21.44 -14.66 4.94
CA GLY A 142 20.13 -15.31 5.03
C GLY A 142 19.72 -15.74 6.43
N VAL A 143 20.35 -15.22 7.50
CA VAL A 143 19.91 -15.52 8.87
C VAL A 143 18.56 -14.85 9.11
N THR A 144 17.49 -15.63 9.20
CA THR A 144 16.09 -15.15 9.22
C THR A 144 15.84 -14.03 10.25
N ASN A 145 16.34 -14.19 11.48
CA ASN A 145 16.16 -13.16 12.51
C ASN A 145 16.92 -11.87 12.20
N ALA A 146 18.14 -11.97 11.66
CA ALA A 146 18.90 -10.80 11.24
C ALA A 146 18.23 -10.09 10.06
N MET A 147 17.72 -10.84 9.07
CA MET A 147 16.93 -10.27 7.97
C MET A 147 15.69 -9.55 8.49
N LYS A 148 14.92 -10.19 9.38
CA LYS A 148 13.70 -9.58 9.94
C LYS A 148 14.02 -8.25 10.61
N ASN A 149 15.07 -8.21 11.43
CA ASN A 149 15.49 -6.99 12.12
C ASN A 149 15.98 -5.93 11.14
N TYR A 150 16.87 -6.30 10.22
CA TYR A 150 17.43 -5.39 9.22
C TYR A 150 16.34 -4.75 8.36
N TYR A 151 15.43 -5.54 7.79
CA TYR A 151 14.36 -5.01 6.95
C TYR A 151 13.27 -4.27 7.74
N GLY A 152 13.03 -4.66 9.00
CA GLY A 152 12.16 -3.90 9.90
C GLY A 152 12.69 -2.49 10.16
N ILE A 153 13.96 -2.38 10.55
CA ILE A 153 14.64 -1.08 10.75
C ILE A 153 14.68 -0.29 9.43
N SER A 154 14.99 -0.95 8.32
CA SER A 154 15.00 -0.33 6.99
C SER A 154 13.65 0.28 6.64
N TYR A 155 12.55 -0.44 6.89
CA TYR A 155 11.20 0.08 6.66
C TYR A 155 10.93 1.31 7.54
N GLU A 156 11.21 1.26 8.84
CA GLU A 156 10.97 2.37 9.76
C GLU A 156 11.73 3.64 9.36
N MET A 157 13.02 3.51 9.00
CA MET A 157 13.82 4.67 8.59
C MET A 157 13.28 5.34 7.32
N TYR A 158 12.91 4.56 6.31
CA TYR A 158 12.33 5.11 5.09
C TYR A 158 10.89 5.62 5.28
N ASP A 159 10.07 5.02 6.15
CA ASP A 159 8.71 5.51 6.44
C ASP A 159 8.77 6.86 7.17
N ASN A 160 9.70 7.01 8.12
CA ASN A 160 9.96 8.30 8.77
C ASN A 160 10.37 9.38 7.76
N GLU A 161 11.31 9.07 6.86
CA GLU A 161 11.74 10.00 5.81
C GLU A 161 10.62 10.31 4.81
N LEU A 162 9.79 9.32 4.46
CA LEU A 162 8.61 9.52 3.61
C LEU A 162 7.63 10.52 4.23
N ASN A 163 7.41 10.44 5.54
CA ASN A 163 6.55 11.36 6.28
C ASN A 163 7.12 12.79 6.29
N GLU A 164 8.44 12.95 6.42
CA GLU A 164 9.12 14.25 6.31
C GLU A 164 9.00 14.85 4.90
N ILE A 165 9.21 14.04 3.86
CA ILE A 165 8.99 14.44 2.46
C ILE A 165 7.54 14.90 2.28
N TYR A 166 6.57 14.07 2.66
CA TYR A 166 5.15 14.37 2.49
C TYR A 166 4.72 15.62 3.28
N ALA A 167 5.26 15.83 4.49
CA ALA A 167 4.99 17.04 5.28
C ALA A 167 5.46 18.32 4.58
N LEU A 168 6.64 18.29 3.96
CA LEU A 168 7.12 19.41 3.14
C LEU A 168 6.23 19.62 1.91
N LEU A 169 5.90 18.56 1.17
CA LEU A 169 5.03 18.63 0.00
C LEU A 169 3.67 19.25 0.36
N LYS A 170 3.09 18.84 1.49
CA LYS A 170 1.83 19.40 2.01
C LYS A 170 1.91 20.89 2.32
N LYS A 171 3.08 21.38 2.71
CA LYS A 171 3.28 22.79 3.08
C LYS A 171 3.50 23.69 1.86
N GLU A 172 4.23 23.21 0.86
CA GLU A 172 4.78 24.06 -0.21
C GLU A 172 4.14 23.80 -1.59
N LEU A 173 3.46 22.67 -1.83
CA LEU A 173 2.73 22.45 -3.09
C LEU A 173 1.44 23.27 -3.17
N SER A 174 1.03 23.57 -4.41
CA SER A 174 -0.29 24.17 -4.67
C SER A 174 -1.41 23.29 -4.11
N PRO A 175 -2.55 23.86 -3.67
CA PRO A 175 -3.66 23.09 -3.12
C PRO A 175 -4.21 22.01 -4.06
N GLU A 176 -4.25 22.30 -5.36
CA GLU A 176 -4.70 21.35 -6.39
C GLU A 176 -3.73 20.17 -6.51
N THR A 177 -2.44 20.45 -6.71
CA THR A 177 -1.41 19.40 -6.80
C THR A 177 -1.35 18.55 -5.52
N MET A 178 -1.51 19.17 -4.35
CA MET A 178 -1.50 18.45 -3.08
C MET A 178 -2.75 17.57 -2.89
N LYS A 179 -3.91 17.99 -3.39
CA LYS A 179 -5.14 17.18 -3.38
C LYS A 179 -4.96 15.91 -4.21
N ASP A 180 -4.36 16.04 -5.40
CA ASP A 180 -4.07 14.91 -6.26
C ASP A 180 -3.04 13.97 -5.62
N LEU A 181 -1.94 14.53 -5.09
CA LEU A 181 -0.93 13.76 -4.36
C LEU A 181 -1.54 13.02 -3.16
N LYS A 182 -2.44 13.64 -2.39
CA LYS A 182 -3.13 12.96 -1.28
C LYS A 182 -3.92 11.74 -1.77
N THR A 183 -4.61 11.87 -2.89
CA THR A 183 -5.36 10.77 -3.50
C THR A 183 -4.44 9.65 -3.98
N GLU A 184 -3.32 10.00 -4.63
CA GLU A 184 -2.27 9.05 -5.01
C GLU A 184 -1.67 8.33 -3.78
N GLN A 185 -1.40 9.07 -2.70
CA GLN A 185 -0.77 8.52 -1.50
C GLN A 185 -1.67 7.52 -0.78
N ILE A 186 -2.98 7.78 -0.68
CA ILE A 186 -3.94 6.84 -0.09
C ILE A 186 -3.97 5.52 -0.88
N LYS A 187 -4.10 5.62 -2.21
CA LYS A 187 -4.09 4.43 -3.09
C LYS A 187 -2.77 3.67 -2.99
N TRP A 188 -1.65 4.38 -2.94
CA TRP A 188 -0.34 3.77 -2.78
C TRP A 188 -0.21 3.02 -1.46
N ILE A 189 -0.72 3.57 -0.34
CA ILE A 189 -0.72 2.87 0.96
C ILE A 189 -1.51 1.57 0.87
N GLU A 190 -2.74 1.61 0.33
CA GLU A 190 -3.56 0.41 0.16
C GLU A 190 -2.84 -0.67 -0.67
N GLN A 191 -2.19 -0.26 -1.77
CA GLN A 191 -1.40 -1.16 -2.62
C GLN A 191 -0.16 -1.71 -1.91
N LYS A 192 0.57 -0.87 -1.16
CA LYS A 192 1.75 -1.25 -0.36
C LYS A 192 1.37 -2.31 0.67
N GLU A 193 0.34 -2.04 1.48
CA GLU A 193 -0.08 -2.95 2.55
C GLU A 193 -0.62 -4.27 1.99
N LYS A 194 -1.41 -4.21 0.90
CA LYS A 194 -1.87 -5.42 0.21
C LYS A 194 -0.68 -6.24 -0.31
N LYS A 195 0.26 -5.61 -1.01
CA LYS A 195 1.46 -6.29 -1.54
C LYS A 195 2.27 -6.92 -0.41
N ALA A 196 2.50 -6.21 0.69
CA ALA A 196 3.24 -6.74 1.83
C ALA A 196 2.55 -7.94 2.47
N ASN A 197 1.22 -7.90 2.61
CA ASN A 197 0.46 -9.04 3.11
C ASN A 197 0.45 -10.22 2.13
N ASP A 198 0.35 -9.97 0.82
CA ASP A 198 0.42 -11.03 -0.19
C ASP A 198 1.80 -11.72 -0.18
N GLU A 199 2.90 -10.95 -0.04
CA GLU A 199 4.26 -11.50 0.11
C GLU A 199 4.41 -12.31 1.41
N ARG A 200 3.87 -11.81 2.53
CA ARG A 200 3.82 -12.52 3.81
C ARG A 200 3.14 -13.88 3.69
N LEU A 201 1.95 -13.93 3.08
CA LEU A 201 1.11 -15.13 3.00
C LEU A 201 1.74 -16.27 2.19
N LYS A 202 2.69 -15.99 1.29
CA LYS A 202 3.47 -17.03 0.59
C LYS A 202 4.25 -17.94 1.55
N TYR A 203 4.53 -17.45 2.76
CA TYR A 203 5.29 -18.14 3.80
C TYR A 203 4.46 -18.40 5.07
N ASN A 204 3.13 -18.41 4.95
CA ASN A 204 2.21 -18.55 6.09
C ASN A 204 2.58 -19.74 7.00
N GLY A 205 2.81 -19.46 8.28
CA GLY A 205 3.20 -20.45 9.28
C GLY A 205 4.72 -20.75 9.34
N GLY A 206 5.52 -20.07 8.51
CA GLY A 206 6.97 -20.18 8.48
C GLY A 206 7.69 -19.02 9.17
N THR A 207 8.96 -19.24 9.54
CA THR A 207 9.78 -18.19 10.19
C THR A 207 10.10 -17.01 9.26
N PHE A 208 10.04 -17.23 7.94
CA PHE A 208 10.32 -16.21 6.93
C PHE A 208 9.14 -15.26 6.65
N GLU A 209 7.96 -15.55 7.20
CA GLU A 209 6.72 -14.80 6.97
C GLU A 209 6.88 -13.28 7.19
N ASN A 210 7.42 -12.89 8.35
CA ASN A 210 7.68 -11.48 8.66
C ASN A 210 8.83 -10.88 7.84
N VAL A 211 9.81 -11.70 7.43
CA VAL A 211 10.90 -11.23 6.58
C VAL A 211 10.36 -10.80 5.22
N ALA A 212 9.52 -11.64 4.59
CA ALA A 212 8.89 -11.33 3.30
C ALA A 212 8.02 -10.07 3.39
N MET A 213 7.26 -9.91 4.47
CA MET A 213 6.48 -8.69 4.73
C MET A 213 7.35 -7.44 4.80
N TYR A 214 8.40 -7.45 5.63
CA TYR A 214 9.27 -6.28 5.82
C TYR A 214 10.08 -5.92 4.57
N ILE A 215 10.55 -6.89 3.80
CA ILE A 215 11.20 -6.64 2.50
C ILE A 215 10.25 -5.85 1.60
N SER A 216 9.01 -6.32 1.44
CA SER A 216 8.02 -5.68 0.59
C SER A 216 7.66 -4.26 1.04
N LEU A 217 7.50 -4.05 2.35
CA LEU A 217 7.27 -2.74 2.95
C LEU A 217 8.45 -1.78 2.71
N TYR A 218 9.67 -2.23 3.00
CA TYR A 218 10.90 -1.46 2.82
C TYR A 218 11.06 -1.01 1.37
N GLU A 219 11.03 -1.95 0.41
CA GLU A 219 11.28 -1.64 -1.00
C GLU A 219 10.26 -0.65 -1.55
N SER A 220 8.96 -0.88 -1.27
CA SER A 220 7.88 -0.02 -1.74
C SER A 220 7.97 1.38 -1.15
N THR A 221 8.38 1.50 0.12
CA THR A 221 8.52 2.79 0.83
C THR A 221 9.75 3.56 0.36
N LYS A 222 10.89 2.88 0.18
CA LYS A 222 12.10 3.46 -0.40
C LYS A 222 11.82 4.02 -1.79
N GLU A 223 11.22 3.22 -2.68
CA GLU A 223 10.85 3.66 -4.02
C GLU A 223 9.93 4.89 -3.97
N ARG A 224 8.94 4.90 -3.07
CA ARG A 224 8.03 6.05 -2.92
C ARG A 224 8.76 7.32 -2.49
N CYS A 225 9.73 7.24 -1.59
CA CYS A 225 10.54 8.40 -1.19
C CYS A 225 11.23 9.04 -2.39
N TYR A 226 11.98 8.25 -3.18
CA TYR A 226 12.64 8.74 -4.38
C TYR A 226 11.63 9.26 -5.41
N GLY A 227 10.50 8.57 -5.59
CA GLY A 227 9.43 8.96 -6.49
C GLY A 227 8.84 10.34 -6.16
N LEU A 228 8.56 10.61 -4.88
CA LEU A 228 8.03 11.90 -4.43
C LEU A 228 9.05 13.03 -4.63
N VAL A 229 10.31 12.80 -4.23
CA VAL A 229 11.40 13.79 -4.38
C VAL A 229 11.61 14.13 -5.86
N ASN A 230 11.72 13.13 -6.73
CA ASN A 230 11.97 13.37 -8.15
C ASN A 230 10.78 13.97 -8.90
N LYS A 231 9.55 13.63 -8.49
CA LYS A 231 8.32 14.16 -9.12
C LYS A 231 8.06 15.61 -8.72
N TYR A 232 8.20 15.94 -7.44
CA TYR A 232 7.72 17.20 -6.87
C TYR A 232 8.81 18.18 -6.44
N MET A 233 10.10 17.84 -6.59
CA MET A 233 11.20 18.74 -6.23
C MET A 233 12.16 18.96 -7.39
N THR A 234 12.79 20.14 -7.41
CA THR A 234 13.92 20.48 -8.27
C THR A 234 14.99 21.22 -7.48
N ASP A 235 16.18 21.30 -8.06
CA ASP A 235 17.22 22.24 -7.66
C ASP A 235 17.17 23.48 -8.54
#